data_AF-A0A0L6UW29-F1
#
_entry.id   AF-A0A0L6UW29-F1
#
_cell.length_a   1.000
_cell.length_b   1.000
_cell.length_c   1.000
_cell.angle_alpha   90.00
_cell.angle_beta   90.00
_cell.angle_gamma   90.00
#
_symmetry.space_group_name_H-M   'P 1'
#
loop_
_entity.id
_entity.type
_entity.pdbx_description
1 polymer ?
#
loop_
_entity_poly.entity_id
_entity_poly.type
_entity_poly.pdbx_seq_one_letter_code
_entity_poly.pdbx_strand_id
1 'polypeptide(L)'
;MVLKHWNFAKNNHLLHKYAIAPADDTASNAHKVLYRWLHGRQSDLRQTARNPHWREAKAAREKKSKRIKQLSNHRVDTCVALSFPPDIVRIFMDPGCTSDTEEDNQGRLLCMHLLWQSQELSNFFQNLDKATVERIRKEKGAQYVQRSKMLELRQQPAINMSELYPVPAGLPPNCYNPHFLDSKPKVAQDVLQSHHNQPVQ
;
A
#
# COMPACT_ATOMS: atom_id res chain seq x y z
N MET A 1 34.29 7.86 -7.68
CA MET A 1 33.39 7.47 -8.79
C MET A 1 32.69 8.68 -9.42
N VAL A 2 31.94 9.50 -8.67
CA VAL A 2 31.16 10.64 -9.22
C VAL A 2 32.04 11.74 -9.85
N LEU A 3 33.12 12.18 -9.21
CA LEU A 3 34.04 13.20 -9.78
C LEU A 3 34.69 12.75 -11.09
N LYS A 4 35.01 11.45 -11.22
CA LYS A 4 35.52 10.88 -12.48
C LYS A 4 34.46 10.87 -13.58
N HIS A 5 33.21 10.50 -13.25
CA HIS A 5 32.10 10.52 -14.21
C HIS A 5 31.70 11.94 -14.60
N TRP A 6 31.74 12.89 -13.66
CA TRP A 6 31.50 14.30 -13.90
C TRP A 6 32.57 14.89 -14.82
N ASN A 7 33.86 14.67 -14.52
CA ASN A 7 34.95 15.13 -15.37
C ASN A 7 34.90 14.48 -16.76
N PHE A 8 34.58 13.19 -16.85
CA PHE A 8 34.37 12.52 -18.12
C PHE A 8 33.22 13.17 -18.92
N ALA A 9 32.06 13.39 -18.31
CA ALA A 9 30.91 14.00 -18.98
C ALA A 9 31.15 15.46 -19.38
N LYS A 10 31.87 16.23 -18.55
CA LYS A 10 32.30 17.60 -18.83
C LYS A 10 33.29 17.65 -20.00
N ASN A 11 34.32 16.80 -19.98
CA ASN A 11 35.37 16.77 -20.99
C ASN A 11 34.89 16.22 -22.35
N ASN A 12 33.81 15.44 -22.37
CA ASN A 12 33.22 14.89 -23.60
C ASN A 12 31.98 15.68 -24.07
N HIS A 13 31.73 16.88 -23.53
CA HIS A 13 30.58 17.74 -23.88
C HIS A 13 29.20 17.06 -23.76
N LEU A 14 29.09 15.98 -22.98
CA LEU A 14 27.86 15.21 -22.77
C LEU A 14 26.82 15.98 -21.93
N LEU A 15 27.24 17.09 -21.31
CA LEU A 15 26.41 17.94 -20.45
C LEU A 15 25.87 19.19 -21.16
N HIS A 16 25.98 19.36 -22.49
CA HIS A 16 25.58 20.59 -23.18
C HIS A 16 24.11 21.03 -22.94
N LYS A 17 23.19 20.10 -22.63
CA LYS A 17 21.79 20.41 -22.25
C LYS A 17 21.58 20.74 -20.77
N TYR A 18 22.55 20.42 -19.92
CA TYR A 18 22.53 20.61 -18.47
C TYR A 18 23.71 21.45 -18.00
N ALA A 19 24.32 22.21 -18.92
CA ALA A 19 25.50 23.01 -18.64
C ALA A 19 25.11 24.10 -17.64
N ILE A 20 25.78 24.10 -16.49
CA ILE A 20 25.78 25.24 -15.57
C ILE A 20 26.21 26.45 -16.41
N ALA A 21 25.47 27.56 -16.29
CA ALA A 21 25.84 28.78 -17.00
C ALA A 21 27.32 29.09 -16.72
N PRO A 22 28.13 29.55 -17.70
CA PRO A 22 29.55 29.79 -17.48
C PRO A 22 29.86 30.70 -16.29
N ALA A 23 28.95 31.63 -15.97
CA ALA A 23 29.02 32.49 -14.79
C ALA A 23 28.91 31.73 -13.45
N ASP A 24 28.28 30.56 -13.46
CA ASP A 24 28.01 29.74 -12.28
C ASP A 24 28.96 28.53 -12.16
N ASP A 25 29.78 28.21 -13.19
CA ASP A 25 30.79 27.13 -13.20
C ASP A 25 32.05 27.53 -12.40
N THR A 26 31.84 27.88 -11.13
CA THR A 26 32.91 28.24 -10.18
C THR A 26 33.20 27.10 -9.22
N ALA A 27 34.43 27.03 -8.72
CA ALA A 27 34.83 26.05 -7.70
C ALA A 27 33.95 26.13 -6.43
N SER A 28 33.52 27.35 -6.05
CA SER A 28 32.61 27.59 -4.92
C SER A 28 31.24 26.95 -5.15
N ASN A 29 30.64 27.13 -6.32
CA ASN A 29 29.35 26.54 -6.66
C ASN A 29 29.44 25.02 -6.79
N ALA A 30 30.51 24.49 -7.39
CA ALA A 30 30.76 23.05 -7.42
C ALA A 30 30.86 22.46 -6.01
N HIS A 31 31.53 23.15 -5.07
CA HIS A 31 31.62 22.72 -3.68
C HIS A 31 30.24 22.69 -3.00
N LYS A 32 29.41 23.71 -3.22
CA LYS A 32 28.03 23.77 -2.69
C LYS A 32 27.16 22.63 -3.22
N VAL A 33 27.26 22.30 -4.51
CA VAL A 33 26.53 21.18 -5.13
C VAL A 33 26.95 19.85 -4.51
N LEU A 34 28.26 19.62 -4.38
CA LEU A 34 28.79 18.40 -3.75
C LEU A 34 28.36 18.30 -2.28
N TYR A 35 28.44 19.40 -1.53
CA TYR A 35 28.02 19.44 -0.13
C TYR A 35 26.54 19.11 0.02
N ARG A 36 25.67 19.73 -0.79
CA ARG A 36 24.22 19.45 -0.80
C ARG A 36 23.92 18.01 -1.19
N TRP A 37 24.64 17.44 -2.15
CA TRP A 37 24.50 16.03 -2.54
C TRP A 37 24.90 15.07 -1.42
N LEU A 38 26.05 15.31 -0.77
CA LEU A 38 26.51 14.53 0.39
C LEU A 38 25.52 14.59 1.55
N HIS A 39 25.05 15.79 1.88
CA HIS A 39 24.08 16.00 2.98
C HIS A 39 22.72 15.38 2.66
N GLY A 40 22.23 15.53 1.42
CA GLY A 40 20.99 14.90 0.98
C GLY A 40 21.02 13.37 1.04
N ARG A 41 22.21 12.76 1.03
CA ARG A 41 22.39 11.31 1.15
C ARG A 41 22.82 10.85 2.54
N GLN A 42 23.02 11.76 3.49
CA GLN A 42 23.55 11.41 4.81
C GLN A 42 22.62 10.46 5.56
N SER A 43 21.29 10.67 5.48
CA SER A 43 20.29 9.78 6.07
C SER A 43 20.37 8.37 5.48
N ASP A 44 20.45 8.27 4.16
CA ASP A 44 20.56 7.00 3.43
C ASP A 44 21.85 6.26 3.77
N LEU A 45 22.98 6.98 3.86
CA LEU A 45 24.27 6.41 4.25
C LEU A 45 24.25 5.90 5.69
N ARG A 46 23.65 6.65 6.62
CA ARG A 46 23.45 6.21 8.01
C ARG A 46 22.55 4.97 8.09
N GLN A 47 21.47 4.91 7.32
CA GLN A 47 20.60 3.74 7.27
C GLN A 47 21.30 2.53 6.66
N THR A 48 22.09 2.72 5.59
CA THR A 48 22.87 1.65 4.95
C THR A 48 23.93 1.08 5.89
N ALA A 49 24.60 1.93 6.67
CA ALA A 49 25.59 1.49 7.65
C ALA A 49 24.97 0.70 8.80
N ARG A 50 23.73 1.02 9.22
CA ARG A 50 23.02 0.31 10.30
C ARG A 50 22.38 -0.99 9.85
N ASN A 51 21.84 -1.01 8.62
CA ASN A 51 21.20 -2.18 8.04
C ASN A 51 21.50 -2.19 6.53
N PRO A 52 22.42 -3.06 6.05
CA PRO A 52 22.78 -3.14 4.63
C PRO A 52 21.59 -3.38 3.70
N HIS A 53 20.58 -4.10 4.16
CA HIS A 53 19.39 -4.49 3.40
C HIS A 53 18.21 -3.52 3.55
N TRP A 54 18.39 -2.36 4.18
CA TRP A 54 17.28 -1.43 4.42
C TRP A 54 16.57 -0.96 3.14
N ARG A 55 17.31 -0.85 2.02
CA ARG A 55 16.74 -0.45 0.72
C ARG A 55 15.79 -1.51 0.19
N GLU A 56 16.15 -2.78 0.31
CA GLU A 56 15.31 -3.92 -0.08
C GLU A 56 14.08 -3.99 0.82
N ALA A 57 14.26 -3.86 2.15
CA ALA A 57 13.17 -3.82 3.11
C ALA A 57 12.20 -2.64 2.86
N LYS A 58 12.74 -1.46 2.56
CA LYS A 58 11.95 -0.27 2.20
C LYS A 58 11.19 -0.50 0.90
N ALA A 59 11.84 -1.00 -0.14
CA ALA A 59 11.19 -1.29 -1.42
C ALA A 59 10.07 -2.34 -1.27
N ALA A 60 10.29 -3.38 -0.46
CA ALA A 60 9.28 -4.37 -0.14
C ALA A 60 8.07 -3.75 0.58
N ARG A 61 8.31 -2.89 1.58
CA ARG A 61 7.26 -2.13 2.30
C ARG A 61 6.47 -1.23 1.36
N GLU A 62 7.14 -0.45 0.51
CA GLU A 62 6.49 0.42 -0.46
C GLU A 62 5.66 -0.37 -1.48
N LYS A 63 6.18 -1.51 -1.95
CA LYS A 63 5.46 -2.42 -2.84
C LYS A 63 4.21 -2.99 -2.16
N LYS A 64 4.28 -3.40 -0.88
CA LYS A 64 3.11 -3.82 -0.09
C LYS A 64 2.09 -2.69 0.03
N SER A 65 2.52 -1.49 0.42
CA SER A 65 1.64 -0.33 0.58
C SER A 65 0.91 0.07 -0.71
N LYS A 66 1.62 0.13 -1.85
CA LYS A 66 1.02 0.43 -3.16
C LYS A 66 -0.05 -0.59 -3.55
N ARG A 67 0.20 -1.86 -3.28
CA ARG A 67 -0.72 -2.97 -3.55
C ARG A 67 -2.02 -2.86 -2.74
N ILE A 68 -1.91 -2.69 -1.43
CA ILE A 68 -3.08 -2.55 -0.55
C ILE A 68 -3.90 -1.32 -0.96
N LYS A 69 -3.23 -0.19 -1.25
CA LYS A 69 -3.91 1.03 -1.73
C LYS A 69 -4.63 0.82 -3.06
N GLN A 70 -4.03 0.07 -4.00
CA GLN A 70 -4.68 -0.23 -5.28
C GLN A 70 -5.96 -1.03 -5.08
N LEU A 71 -5.95 -2.06 -4.23
CA LEU A 71 -7.13 -2.87 -3.93
C LEU A 71 -8.22 -2.05 -3.24
N SER A 72 -7.85 -1.24 -2.25
CA SER A 72 -8.76 -0.31 -1.57
C SER A 72 -9.44 0.64 -2.58
N ASN A 73 -8.66 1.30 -3.43
CA ASN A 73 -9.19 2.18 -4.47
C ASN A 73 -10.14 1.42 -5.42
N HIS A 74 -9.74 0.25 -5.91
CA HIS A 74 -10.58 -0.54 -6.81
C HIS A 74 -11.93 -0.88 -6.17
N ARG A 75 -11.94 -1.29 -4.89
CA ARG A 75 -13.17 -1.60 -4.14
C ARG A 75 -14.03 -0.37 -3.91
N VAL A 76 -13.43 0.76 -3.52
CA VAL A 76 -14.13 2.05 -3.39
C VAL A 76 -14.81 2.41 -4.72
N ASP A 77 -14.04 2.40 -5.82
CA ASP A 77 -14.57 2.79 -7.12
C ASP A 77 -15.69 1.83 -7.57
N THR A 78 -15.58 0.52 -7.27
CA THR A 78 -16.63 -0.46 -7.59
C THR A 78 -17.87 -0.23 -6.73
N CYS A 79 -17.74 0.04 -5.43
CA CYS A 79 -18.87 0.37 -4.57
C CYS A 79 -19.60 1.63 -5.06
N VAL A 80 -18.86 2.66 -5.47
CA VAL A 80 -19.43 3.88 -6.07
C VAL A 80 -20.15 3.57 -7.38
N ALA A 81 -19.54 2.78 -8.27
CA ALA A 81 -20.16 2.39 -9.54
C ALA A 81 -21.45 1.57 -9.35
N LEU A 82 -21.54 0.80 -8.27
CA LEU A 82 -22.73 0.02 -7.88
C LEU A 82 -23.72 0.82 -7.01
N SER A 83 -23.47 2.11 -6.77
CA SER A 83 -24.33 2.99 -5.96
C SER A 83 -24.55 2.52 -4.52
N PHE A 84 -23.52 1.94 -3.88
CA PHE A 84 -23.60 1.59 -2.46
C PHE A 84 -23.69 2.84 -1.56
N PRO A 85 -24.39 2.73 -0.41
CA PRO A 85 -24.41 3.79 0.61
C PRO A 85 -23.00 4.25 1.03
N PRO A 86 -22.80 5.56 1.32
CA PRO A 86 -21.50 6.11 1.72
C PRO A 86 -20.87 5.40 2.93
N ASP A 87 -21.67 4.94 3.89
CA ASP A 87 -21.18 4.24 5.08
C ASP A 87 -20.49 2.92 4.74
N ILE A 88 -20.99 2.21 3.72
CA ILE A 88 -20.36 0.97 3.21
C ILE A 88 -19.08 1.31 2.44
N VAL A 89 -19.10 2.37 1.62
CA VAL A 89 -17.92 2.82 0.87
C VAL A 89 -16.78 3.21 1.83
N ARG A 90 -17.12 3.86 2.97
CA ARG A 90 -16.15 4.32 3.98
C ARG A 90 -15.30 3.20 4.56
N ILE A 91 -15.84 1.99 4.66
CA ILE A 91 -15.10 0.78 5.10
C ILE A 91 -13.85 0.58 4.24
N PHE A 92 -13.94 0.84 2.94
CA PHE A 92 -12.84 0.60 1.99
C PHE A 92 -11.88 1.78 1.84
N MET A 93 -12.20 2.95 2.42
CA MET A 93 -11.33 4.13 2.38
C MET A 93 -10.08 3.98 3.24
N ASP A 94 -10.14 3.15 4.29
CA ASP A 94 -8.96 2.76 5.04
C ASP A 94 -8.35 1.49 4.41
N PRO A 95 -7.15 1.57 3.82
CA PRO A 95 -6.48 0.40 3.25
C PRO A 95 -6.29 -0.75 4.26
N GLY A 96 -6.17 -0.44 5.56
CA GLY A 96 -6.06 -1.42 6.64
C GLY A 96 -7.29 -2.32 6.80
N CYS A 97 -8.46 -1.90 6.29
CA CYS A 97 -9.70 -2.69 6.30
C CYS A 97 -9.83 -3.64 5.10
N THR A 98 -8.95 -3.52 4.10
CA THR A 98 -9.22 -4.08 2.76
C THR A 98 -8.41 -5.30 2.39
N SER A 99 -7.26 -5.56 3.02
CA SER A 99 -6.52 -6.79 2.77
C SER A 99 -5.37 -6.96 3.75
N ASP A 100 -5.29 -8.18 4.29
CA ASP A 100 -4.01 -8.75 4.70
C ASP A 100 -3.57 -9.77 3.65
N THR A 101 -2.59 -9.35 2.85
CA THR A 101 -1.91 -10.24 1.88
C THR A 101 -0.54 -10.60 2.42
N GLU A 102 -0.22 -11.89 2.40
CA GLU A 102 1.11 -12.42 2.64
C GLU A 102 1.72 -12.94 1.33
N GLU A 103 3.03 -12.80 1.18
CA GLU A 103 3.78 -13.52 0.13
C GLU A 103 4.24 -14.84 0.74
N ASP A 104 3.92 -15.97 0.09
CA ASP A 104 4.48 -17.25 0.47
C ASP A 104 5.97 -17.35 0.08
N ASN A 105 6.63 -18.43 0.53
CA ASN A 105 8.05 -18.69 0.23
C ASN A 105 8.35 -18.83 -1.28
N GLN A 106 7.32 -18.92 -2.12
CA GLN A 106 7.40 -19.03 -3.58
C GLN A 106 7.01 -17.70 -4.28
N GLY A 107 6.78 -16.63 -3.52
CA GLY A 107 6.40 -15.31 -4.03
C GLY A 107 4.93 -15.20 -4.49
N ARG A 108 4.09 -16.19 -4.18
CA ARG A 108 2.64 -16.14 -4.42
C ARG A 108 1.97 -15.29 -3.35
N LEU A 109 0.98 -14.51 -3.75
CA LEU A 109 0.22 -13.68 -2.81
C LEU A 109 -0.96 -14.49 -2.29
N LEU A 110 -1.03 -14.68 -0.98
CA LEU A 110 -2.10 -15.37 -0.27
C LEU A 110 -2.94 -14.34 0.48
N CYS A 111 -4.25 -14.58 0.56
CA CYS A 111 -5.12 -13.81 1.46
C CYS A 111 -4.98 -14.40 2.86
N MET A 112 -4.81 -13.58 3.89
CA MET A 112 -4.73 -14.05 5.27
C MET A 112 -6.12 -14.23 5.85
N HIS A 113 -6.29 -15.27 6.68
CA HIS A 113 -7.51 -15.40 7.47
C HIS A 113 -7.42 -14.44 8.64
N LEU A 114 -8.36 -13.50 8.71
CA LEU A 114 -8.47 -12.56 9.81
C LEU A 114 -9.51 -13.06 10.79
N LEU A 115 -9.07 -13.47 11.97
CA LEU A 115 -9.95 -14.00 13.02
C LEU A 115 -11.03 -13.00 13.45
N TRP A 116 -10.76 -11.70 13.32
CA TRP A 116 -11.73 -10.65 13.61
C TRP A 116 -12.79 -10.47 12.53
N GLN A 117 -12.56 -10.93 11.31
CA GLN A 117 -13.45 -10.67 10.19
C GLN A 117 -14.63 -11.65 10.19
N SER A 118 -15.85 -11.15 10.05
CA SER A 118 -17.03 -11.99 9.92
C SER A 118 -17.06 -12.74 8.57
N GLN A 119 -17.77 -13.86 8.53
CA GLN A 119 -18.01 -14.60 7.28
C GLN A 119 -18.80 -13.74 6.27
N GLU A 120 -19.74 -12.94 6.76
CA GLU A 120 -20.53 -12.02 5.94
C GLU A 120 -19.66 -11.00 5.22
N LEU A 121 -18.73 -10.36 5.96
CA LEU A 121 -17.80 -9.40 5.38
C LEU A 121 -16.86 -10.07 4.36
N SER A 122 -16.40 -11.29 4.67
CA SER A 122 -15.56 -12.08 3.76
C SER A 122 -16.27 -12.39 2.44
N ASN A 123 -17.53 -12.84 2.52
CA ASN A 123 -18.35 -13.11 1.35
C ASN A 123 -18.63 -11.82 0.55
N PHE A 124 -18.89 -10.72 1.24
CA PHE A 124 -19.08 -9.41 0.61
C PHE A 124 -17.83 -8.98 -0.17
N PHE A 125 -16.64 -9.10 0.42
CA PHE A 125 -15.38 -8.77 -0.25
C PHE A 125 -15.15 -9.63 -1.50
N GLN A 126 -15.41 -10.94 -1.43
CA GLN A 126 -15.27 -11.83 -2.59
C GLN A 126 -16.21 -11.45 -3.73
N ASN A 127 -17.46 -11.10 -3.42
CA ASN A 127 -18.43 -10.68 -4.43
C ASN A 127 -18.07 -9.32 -5.02
N LEU A 128 -17.58 -8.40 -4.21
CA LEU A 128 -17.12 -7.09 -4.65
C LEU A 128 -15.88 -7.19 -5.56
N ASP A 129 -14.97 -8.11 -5.26
CA ASP A 129 -13.78 -8.37 -6.07
C ASP A 129 -14.15 -8.96 -7.44
N LYS A 130 -15.14 -9.87 -7.49
CA LYS A 130 -15.71 -10.35 -8.77
C LYS A 130 -16.33 -9.20 -9.57
N ALA A 131 -17.13 -8.35 -8.93
CA ALA A 131 -17.73 -7.19 -9.59
C ALA A 131 -16.68 -6.19 -10.10
N THR A 132 -15.60 -5.99 -9.33
CA THR A 132 -14.46 -5.16 -9.70
C THR A 132 -13.77 -5.68 -10.96
N VAL A 133 -13.53 -6.98 -11.03
CA VAL A 133 -12.96 -7.65 -12.21
C VAL A 133 -13.83 -7.46 -13.44
N GLU A 134 -15.14 -7.69 -13.33
CA GLU A 134 -16.06 -7.53 -14.46
C GLU A 134 -16.18 -6.07 -14.90
N ARG A 135 -16.20 -5.12 -13.96
CA ARG A 135 -16.19 -3.69 -14.27
C ARG A 135 -14.91 -3.29 -15.03
N ILE A 136 -13.74 -3.65 -14.52
CA ILE A 136 -12.46 -3.33 -15.17
C ILE A 136 -12.38 -4.00 -16.56
N ARG A 137 -12.91 -5.23 -16.70
CA ARG A 137 -13.02 -5.90 -18.00
C ARG A 137 -13.84 -5.07 -18.99
N LYS A 138 -14.99 -4.54 -18.56
CA LYS A 138 -15.89 -3.73 -19.39
C LYS A 138 -15.28 -2.37 -19.75
N GLU A 139 -14.67 -1.69 -18.79
CA GLU A 139 -14.15 -0.33 -18.98
C GLU A 139 -12.82 -0.29 -19.73
N LYS A 140 -11.90 -1.22 -19.44
CA LYS A 140 -10.52 -1.19 -19.94
C LYS A 140 -10.20 -2.33 -20.91
N GLY A 141 -11.01 -3.38 -20.93
CA GLY A 141 -10.81 -4.57 -21.75
C GLY A 141 -10.06 -5.70 -21.03
N ALA A 142 -10.16 -6.92 -21.60
CA ALA A 142 -9.65 -8.15 -21.00
C ALA A 142 -8.13 -8.15 -20.72
N GLN A 143 -7.34 -7.39 -21.48
CA GLN A 143 -5.89 -7.28 -21.31
C GLN A 143 -5.44 -6.66 -19.96
N TYR A 144 -6.35 -5.97 -19.27
CA TYR A 144 -6.11 -5.41 -17.94
C TYR A 144 -6.50 -6.39 -16.82
N VAL A 145 -7.30 -7.40 -17.14
CA VAL A 145 -7.75 -8.44 -16.22
C VAL A 145 -6.75 -9.59 -16.25
N GLN A 146 -5.59 -9.35 -15.66
CA GLN A 146 -4.50 -10.33 -15.59
C GLN A 146 -4.13 -10.61 -14.13
N ARG A 147 -3.88 -11.88 -13.83
CA ARG A 147 -3.46 -12.33 -12.50
C ARG A 147 -2.16 -11.66 -12.03
N SER A 148 -1.29 -11.23 -12.94
CA SER A 148 -0.08 -10.48 -12.59
C SER A 148 -0.35 -9.03 -12.17
N LYS A 149 -1.46 -8.44 -12.61
CA LYS A 149 -1.79 -7.00 -12.46
C LYS A 149 -2.86 -6.71 -11.40
N MET A 150 -3.68 -7.70 -11.05
CA MET A 150 -4.82 -7.55 -10.15
C MET A 150 -4.70 -8.45 -8.94
N LEU A 151 -4.96 -7.91 -7.75
CA LEU A 151 -4.90 -8.67 -6.51
C LEU A 151 -6.17 -9.50 -6.29
N GLU A 152 -7.30 -9.00 -6.76
CA GLU A 152 -8.62 -9.62 -6.75
C GLU A 152 -8.58 -11.03 -7.36
N LEU A 153 -7.80 -11.21 -8.44
CA LEU A 153 -7.62 -12.50 -9.14
C LEU A 153 -6.59 -13.43 -8.48
N ARG A 154 -5.82 -12.92 -7.53
CA ARG A 154 -4.76 -13.66 -6.84
C ARG A 154 -5.20 -14.19 -5.50
N GLN A 155 -6.32 -13.71 -4.96
CA GLN A 155 -6.79 -14.14 -3.65
C GLN A 155 -7.07 -15.64 -3.68
N GLN A 156 -6.35 -16.35 -2.83
CA GLN A 156 -6.58 -17.75 -2.53
C GLN A 156 -7.08 -17.86 -1.10
N PRO A 157 -7.83 -18.93 -0.76
CA PRO A 157 -8.21 -19.20 0.62
C PRO A 157 -6.96 -19.19 1.50
N ALA A 158 -7.13 -18.65 2.70
CA ALA A 158 -6.05 -18.54 3.65
C ALA A 158 -5.46 -19.89 4.00
N ILE A 159 -4.13 -19.97 3.97
CA ILE A 159 -3.38 -21.17 4.36
C ILE A 159 -2.88 -21.02 5.80
N ASN A 160 -2.58 -19.78 6.21
CA ASN A 160 -2.06 -19.45 7.53
C ASN A 160 -3.03 -18.54 8.29
N MET A 161 -3.11 -18.74 9.60
CA MET A 161 -3.68 -17.78 10.54
C MET A 161 -2.56 -16.88 11.03
N SER A 162 -2.71 -15.56 10.93
CA SER A 162 -1.81 -14.63 11.63
C SER A 162 -2.31 -14.44 13.05
N GLU A 163 -1.42 -14.51 14.04
CA GLU A 163 -1.71 -14.09 15.42
C GLU A 163 -1.60 -12.57 15.59
N LEU A 164 -0.87 -11.90 14.71
CA LEU A 164 -0.62 -10.46 14.74
C LEU A 164 -1.26 -9.80 13.53
N TYR A 165 -2.51 -9.36 13.69
CA TYR A 165 -3.24 -8.60 12.68
C TYR A 165 -3.71 -7.26 13.24
N PRO A 166 -3.63 -6.17 12.44
CA PRO A 166 -4.30 -4.93 12.79
C PRO A 166 -5.82 -5.14 12.72
N VAL A 167 -6.53 -4.71 13.76
CA VAL A 167 -8.00 -4.73 13.79
C VAL A 167 -8.48 -3.30 13.59
N PRO A 168 -9.18 -3.01 12.48
CA PRO A 168 -9.75 -1.69 12.30
C PRO A 168 -10.83 -1.41 13.34
N ALA A 169 -10.82 -0.20 13.90
CA ALA A 169 -11.84 0.26 14.83
C ALA A 169 -12.97 0.97 14.08
N GLY A 170 -14.18 0.89 14.63
CA GLY A 170 -15.33 1.64 14.17
C GLY A 170 -15.97 1.10 12.90
N LEU A 171 -15.77 -0.18 12.60
CA LEU A 171 -16.57 -0.88 11.59
C LEU A 171 -17.95 -1.20 12.17
N PRO A 172 -18.96 -1.43 11.30
CA PRO A 172 -20.24 -1.98 11.73
C PRO A 172 -20.08 -3.28 12.54
N PRO A 173 -20.90 -3.54 13.57
CA PRO A 173 -20.77 -4.74 14.41
C PRO A 173 -20.76 -6.06 13.63
N ASN A 174 -21.54 -6.14 12.54
CA ASN A 174 -21.60 -7.33 11.68
C ASN A 174 -20.33 -7.55 10.83
N CYS A 175 -19.40 -6.59 10.78
CA CYS A 175 -18.08 -6.79 10.16
C CYS A 175 -17.16 -7.64 11.05
N TYR A 176 -17.43 -7.70 12.35
CA TYR A 176 -16.62 -8.46 13.28
C TYR A 176 -17.17 -9.87 13.50
N ASN A 177 -16.27 -10.84 13.66
CA ASN A 177 -16.62 -12.19 14.09
C ASN A 177 -17.11 -12.14 15.55
N PRO A 178 -18.31 -12.67 15.86
CA PRO A 178 -18.87 -12.66 17.21
C PRO A 178 -17.92 -13.29 18.24
N HIS A 179 -17.32 -14.44 17.94
CA HIS A 179 -16.38 -15.11 18.84
C HIS A 179 -15.13 -14.27 19.12
N PHE A 180 -14.70 -13.49 18.13
CA PHE A 180 -13.58 -12.57 18.31
C PHE A 180 -13.96 -11.41 19.22
N LEU A 181 -15.13 -10.78 19.02
CA LEU A 181 -15.60 -9.68 19.88
C LEU A 181 -15.76 -10.14 21.33
N ASP A 182 -16.38 -11.30 21.54
CA ASP A 182 -16.61 -11.87 22.88
C ASP A 182 -15.31 -12.18 23.63
N SER A 183 -14.23 -12.49 22.89
CA SER A 183 -12.91 -12.73 23.47
C SER A 183 -12.21 -11.46 23.99
N LYS A 184 -12.71 -10.26 23.65
CA LYS A 184 -12.10 -8.98 24.02
C LYS A 184 -12.72 -8.38 25.27
N PRO A 185 -11.93 -7.66 26.10
CA PRO A 185 -12.48 -6.89 27.22
C PRO A 185 -13.50 -5.86 26.76
N LYS A 186 -14.48 -5.53 27.62
CA LYS A 186 -15.55 -4.55 27.35
C LYS A 186 -15.03 -3.23 26.74
N VAL A 187 -13.98 -2.67 27.34
CA VAL A 187 -13.35 -1.42 26.86
C VAL A 187 -12.84 -1.55 25.42
N ALA A 188 -12.27 -2.70 25.05
CA ALA A 188 -11.82 -2.93 23.69
C ALA A 188 -12.99 -3.14 22.71
N GLN A 189 -14.09 -3.77 23.15
CA GLN A 189 -15.30 -3.88 22.35
C GLN A 189 -15.89 -2.49 22.06
N ASP A 190 -15.96 -1.61 23.08
CA ASP A 190 -16.49 -0.26 22.94
C ASP A 190 -15.67 0.58 21.95
N VAL A 191 -14.33 0.45 21.99
CA VAL A 191 -13.42 1.11 21.02
C VAL A 191 -13.61 0.57 19.61
N LEU A 192 -13.82 -0.74 19.45
CA LEU A 192 -14.08 -1.33 18.13
C LEU A 192 -15.43 -0.90 17.57
N GLN A 193 -16.42 -0.57 18.41
CA GLN A 193 -17.79 -0.24 18.00
C GLN A 193 -18.12 1.27 18.03
N SER A 194 -17.16 2.14 18.34
CA SER A 194 -17.39 3.54 18.71
C SER A 194 -17.98 4.46 17.62
N HIS A 195 -18.21 4.00 16.38
CA HIS A 195 -18.84 4.78 15.31
C HIS A 195 -20.36 4.64 15.20
N HIS A 196 -21.03 3.93 16.13
CA HIS A 196 -22.49 3.71 16.08
C HIS A 196 -23.34 4.52 17.08
N ASN A 197 -22.72 5.39 17.89
CA ASN A 197 -23.45 6.26 18.82
C ASN A 197 -23.65 7.68 18.29
N GLN A 198 -24.13 7.84 17.05
CA GLN A 198 -24.79 9.08 16.64
C GLN A 198 -26.18 8.76 16.09
N PRO A 199 -27.26 9.13 16.81
CA PRO A 199 -28.60 9.05 16.24
C PRO A 199 -28.69 10.05 15.10
N VAL A 200 -29.12 9.59 13.93
CA VAL A 200 -29.61 10.46 12.86
C VAL A 200 -30.84 11.17 13.42
N GLN A 201 -30.72 12.48 13.66
CA GLN A 201 -31.84 13.38 13.91
C GLN A 201 -32.50 13.79 12.59
#